data_AF-A0A7H4PNN4-F1
#
_entry.id   AF-A0A7H4PNN4-F1
#
_cell.length_a   1.000
_cell.length_b   1.000
_cell.length_c   1.000
_cell.angle_alpha   90.00
_cell.angle_beta   90.00
_cell.angle_gamma   90.00
#
_symmetry.space_group_name_H-M   'P 1'
#
loop_
_entity.id
_entity.type
_entity.pdbx_description
1 polymer ?
#
loop_
_entity_poly.entity_id
_entity_poly.type
_entity_poly.pdbx_seq_one_letter_code
_entity_poly.pdbx_strand_id
1 'polypeptide(L)' 'MCSILKVDELDPDKFINVVAALEPTFGGINLEDIKAPECFYIEQKLRERMNIPVFP' A
#
# COMPACT_ATOMS: atom_id res chain seq x y z
N MET A 1 -0.58 17.82 -3.63
CA MET A 1 -1.73 17.22 -4.35
C MET A 1 -1.69 15.73 -4.05
N CYS A 2 -2.77 15.16 -3.51
CA CYS A 2 -2.87 13.72 -3.23
C CYS A 2 -3.83 13.10 -4.24
N SER A 3 -3.42 12.00 -4.87
CA SER A 3 -4.25 11.27 -5.82
C SER A 3 -4.83 10.04 -5.13
N ILE A 4 -6.14 9.85 -5.22
CA ILE A 4 -6.81 8.64 -4.71
C ILE A 4 -6.73 7.56 -5.78
N LEU A 5 -6.21 6.39 -5.42
CA LEU A 5 -6.16 5.22 -6.30
C LEU A 5 -6.88 4.05 -5.66
N LYS A 6 -7.78 3.41 -6.42
CA LYS A 6 -8.42 2.17 -6.00
C LYS A 6 -7.71 0.99 -6.65
N VAL A 7 -7.32 0.02 -5.83
CA VAL A 7 -6.72 -1.25 -6.27
C VAL A 7 -7.72 -2.35 -5.93
N ASP A 8 -8.35 -2.91 -6.96
CA ASP A 8 -9.33 -4.00 -6.82
C ASP A 8 -8.62 -5.36 -6.88
N GLU A 9 -7.88 -5.66 -5.83
CA GLU A 9 -7.16 -6.93 -5.66
C GLU A 9 -7.44 -7.48 -4.26
N LEU A 10 -7.85 -8.74 -4.20
CA LEU A 10 -8.29 -9.42 -2.98
C LEU A 10 -7.17 -10.24 -2.34
N ASP A 11 -6.15 -10.59 -3.11
CA ASP A 11 -4.95 -11.25 -2.62
C ASP A 11 -3.99 -10.21 -2.01
N PRO A 12 -3.69 -10.28 -0.70
CA PRO A 12 -2.85 -9.29 -0.03
C PRO A 12 -1.45 -9.18 -0.63
N ASP A 13 -0.85 -10.29 -1.06
CA ASP A 13 0.51 -10.28 -1.61
C ASP A 13 0.52 -9.63 -3.00
N LYS A 14 -0.50 -9.88 -3.81
CA LYS A 14 -0.66 -9.18 -5.10
C LYS A 14 -0.96 -7.70 -4.90
N PHE A 15 -1.80 -7.35 -3.94
CA PHE A 15 -2.06 -5.95 -3.59
C PHE A 15 -0.76 -5.22 -3.22
N ILE A 16 0.06 -5.83 -2.34
CA ILE A 16 1.37 -5.30 -1.95
C ILE A 16 2.26 -5.11 -3.18
N ASN A 17 2.30 -6.09 -4.09
CA ASN A 17 3.09 -5.99 -5.32
C ASN A 17 2.65 -4.82 -6.22
N VAL A 18 1.34 -4.61 -6.38
CA VAL A 18 0.79 -3.50 -7.16
C VAL A 18 1.17 -2.17 -6.51
N VAL A 19 0.95 -2.01 -5.21
CA VAL A 19 1.25 -0.75 -4.50
C VAL A 19 2.75 -0.44 -4.51
N ALA A 20 3.60 -1.44 -4.26
CA ALA A 20 5.06 -1.24 -4.28
C ALA A 20 5.57 -0.83 -5.68
N ALA A 21 4.95 -1.32 -6.76
CA ALA A 21 5.32 -0.90 -8.11
C ALA A 21 5.04 0.59 -8.39
N LEU A 22 4.18 1.23 -7.60
CA LEU A 22 3.85 2.65 -7.72
C LEU A 22 4.83 3.57 -6.97
N GLU A 23 5.79 3.03 -6.21
CA GLU A 23 6.78 3.79 -5.44
C GLU A 23 7.43 4.94 -6.22
N PRO A 24 7.89 4.78 -7.49
CA PRO A 24 8.55 5.87 -8.22
C PRO A 24 7.63 7.05 -8.55
N THR A 25 6.30 6.87 -8.43
CA THR A 25 5.29 7.88 -8.78
C THR A 25 4.89 8.75 -7.58
N PHE A 26 5.01 8.22 -6.36
CA PHE A 26 4.47 8.85 -5.16
C PHE A 26 5.56 9.14 -4.12
N GLY A 27 5.39 10.22 -3.36
CA GLY A 27 6.26 10.57 -2.23
C GLY A 27 5.87 9.90 -0.90
N GLY A 28 4.76 9.17 -0.88
CA GLY A 28 4.24 8.44 0.28
C GLY A 28 2.92 7.75 -0.07
N ILE A 29 2.59 6.69 0.66
CA ILE A 29 1.36 5.93 0.51
C ILE A 29 0.54 6.03 1.80
N ASN A 30 -0.74 6.32 1.68
CA ASN A 30 -1.70 6.26 2.77
C ASN A 30 -2.69 5.14 2.46
N LEU A 31 -2.71 4.10 3.27
CA LEU A 31 -3.65 3.00 3.14
C LEU A 31 -5.00 3.45 3.72
N GLU A 32 -6.10 3.12 3.04
CA GLU A 32 -7.45 3.51 3.47
C GLU A 32 -8.39 2.35 3.14
N ASP A 33 -9.44 2.18 3.95
CA ASP A 33 -10.51 1.20 3.75
C ASP A 33 -10.06 -0.28 3.59
N ILE A 34 -8.88 -0.65 4.12
CA ILE A 34 -8.41 -2.03 4.15
C ILE A 34 -8.89 -2.72 5.43
N LYS A 35 -9.51 -3.89 5.27
CA LYS A 35 -10.05 -4.67 6.39
C LYS A 35 -8.95 -5.19 7.32
N ALA A 36 -9.26 -5.28 8.61
CA ALA A 36 -8.47 -6.02 9.58
C ALA A 36 -8.81 -7.54 9.56
N PRO A 37 -7.83 -8.44 9.78
CA PRO A 37 -6.45 -8.16 10.19
C PRO A 37 -5.47 -7.92 9.03
N GLU A 38 -5.91 -7.96 7.78
CA GLU A 38 -5.03 -7.91 6.61
C GLU A 38 -4.28 -6.57 6.46
N CYS A 39 -4.88 -5.45 6.90
CA CYS A 39 -4.25 -4.13 6.89
C CYS A 39 -2.89 -4.10 7.59
N PHE A 40 -2.74 -4.77 8.74
CA PHE A 40 -1.47 -4.81 9.49
C PHE A 40 -0.37 -5.54 8.71
N TYR A 41 -0.73 -6.65 8.05
CA TYR A 41 0.20 -7.41 7.21
C TYR A 41 0.67 -6.58 6.01
N ILE A 42 -0.28 -5.92 5.33
CA ILE A 42 -0.02 -5.07 4.16
C ILE A 42 0.86 -3.88 4.54
N GLU A 43 0.52 -3.16 5.61
CA GLU A 43 1.29 -2.01 6.11
C GLU A 43 2.74 -2.43 6.43
N GLN A 44 2.92 -3.51 7.20
CA GLN A 44 4.25 -3.99 7.57
C GLN A 44 5.07 -4.34 6.32
N LYS A 45 4.50 -5.08 5.37
CA LYS A 45 5.22 -5.51 4.16
C LYS A 45 5.58 -4.36 3.23
N LEU A 46 4.70 -3.38 3.10
CA LEU A 46 4.99 -2.18 2.30
C LEU A 46 6.09 -1.33 2.95
N ARG A 47 6.06 -1.16 4.28
CA ARG A 47 7.13 -0.47 5.02
C ARG A 47 8.49 -1.17 4.93
N GLU A 48 8.52 -2.50 4.92
CA GLU A 48 9.76 -3.27 4.76
C GLU A 48 10.34 -3.14 3.34
N ARG A 49 9.49 -2.97 2.32
CA ARG A 49 9.88 -3.02 0.91
C ARG A 49 10.15 -1.66 0.26
N MET A 50 9.46 -0.62 0.71
CA MET A 50 9.44 0.69 0.06
C MET A 50 10.33 1.70 0.79
N ASN A 51 10.93 2.62 0.04
CA ASN A 51 11.79 3.68 0.60
C ASN A 51 11.03 4.99 0.88
N ILE A 52 9.72 4.99 0.65
CA ILE A 52 8.82 6.11 0.93
C ILE A 52 7.94 5.81 2.14
N PRO A 53 7.46 6.82 2.88
CA PRO A 53 6.60 6.60 4.04
C PRO A 53 5.28 5.91 3.64
N VAL A 54 4.88 4.93 4.45
CA VAL A 54 3.59 4.22 4.34
C VAL A 54 2.82 4.43 5.64
N PHE A 55 1.64 5.01 5.53
CA PHE A 55 0.73 5.33 6.64
C PHE A 55 -0.47 4.37 6.63
N PRO A 56 -0.96 3.97 7.82
CA PRO A 56 -2.14 3.12 7.97
C PRO A 56 -3.45 3.86 7.70
#